data_AF-A0AAV4YUX4-F1
#
_entry.id   AF-A0AAV4YUX4-F1
#
_cell.length_a   1.000
_cell.length_b   1.000
_cell.length_c   1.000
_cell.angle_alpha   90.00
_cell.angle_beta   90.00
_cell.angle_gamma   90.00
#
_symmetry.space_group_name_H-M   'P 1'
#
loop_
_entity.id
_entity.type
_entity.pdbx_description
1 polymer ?
#
loop_
_entity_poly.entity_id
_entity_poly.type
_entity_poly.pdbx_seq_one_letter_code
_entity_poly.pdbx_strand_id
1 'polypeptide(L)' 'MEHEREQRVKRTQRDYSFAFKMMVLHEVEKGQITYKQAQVKYGIQGRSTVLEWSRKHGQQDWTSDI' A
#
# COMPACT_ATOMS: atom_id res chain seq x y z
N MET A 1 -16.40 10.16 29.54
CA MET A 1 -15.48 9.34 28.73
C MET A 1 -15.66 9.78 27.29
N GLU A 2 -14.76 10.64 26.83
CA GLU A 2 -14.78 11.21 25.49
C GLU A 2 -14.44 10.08 24.53
N HIS A 3 -15.43 9.60 23.77
CA HIS A 3 -15.15 8.73 22.63
C HIS A 3 -14.54 9.64 21.57
N GLU A 4 -13.21 9.79 21.60
CA GLU A 4 -12.43 10.27 20.47
C GLU A 4 -12.80 9.38 19.29
N ARG A 5 -13.72 9.89 18.47
CA ARG A 5 -13.99 9.33 17.17
C ARG A 5 -12.72 9.59 16.39
N GLU A 6 -11.78 8.66 16.45
CA GLU A 6 -10.73 8.54 15.45
C GLU A 6 -11.47 8.47 14.12
N GLN A 7 -11.66 9.64 13.51
CA GLN A 7 -12.23 9.75 12.19
C GLN A 7 -11.24 8.99 11.32
N ARG A 8 -11.55 7.72 11.04
CA ARG A 8 -10.81 6.92 10.07
C ARG A 8 -10.98 7.63 8.75
N VAL A 9 -10.05 8.55 8.48
CA VAL A 9 -9.97 9.33 7.25
C VAL A 9 -9.94 8.29 6.15
N LYS A 10 -11.05 8.14 5.42
CA LYS A 10 -11.15 7.19 4.30
C LYS A 10 -10.09 7.59 3.29
N ARG A 11 -8.95 6.90 3.32
CA ARG A 11 -7.92 7.04 2.28
C ARG A 11 -8.42 6.34 1.04
N THR A 12 -8.77 7.13 0.04
CA THR A 12 -9.19 6.65 -1.27
C THR A 12 -7.98 6.22 -2.09
N GLN A 13 -8.18 5.38 -3.11
CA GLN A 13 -7.11 4.87 -3.98
C GLN A 13 -6.24 5.98 -4.63
N ARG A 14 -6.79 7.21 -4.74
CA ARG A 14 -6.15 8.43 -5.25
C ARG A 14 -5.16 9.08 -4.28
N ASP A 15 -5.23 8.76 -2.99
CA ASP A 15 -4.33 9.31 -1.97
C ASP A 15 -2.97 8.61 -1.92
N TYR A 16 -2.81 7.49 -2.63
CA TYR A 16 -1.55 6.77 -2.71
C TYR A 16 -0.78 7.15 -3.96
N SER A 17 0.19 8.06 -3.79
CA SER A 17 1.15 8.44 -4.82
C SER A 17 1.88 7.22 -5.36
N PHE A 18 2.30 7.28 -6.63
CA PHE A 18 3.06 6.20 -7.27
C PHE A 18 4.31 5.80 -6.46
N ALA A 19 5.10 6.79 -6.03
CA ALA A 19 6.29 6.58 -5.19
C ALA A 19 5.97 5.84 -3.88
N PHE A 20 4.82 6.12 -3.26
CA PHE A 20 4.38 5.41 -2.06
C PHE A 20 4.07 3.94 -2.35
N LYS A 21 3.36 3.66 -3.46
CA LYS A 21 3.07 2.29 -3.90
C LYS A 21 4.37 1.52 -4.15
N MET A 22 5.35 2.15 -4.79
CA MET A 22 6.67 1.56 -5.04
C MET A 22 7.43 1.26 -3.76
N MET A 23 7.45 2.20 -2.80
CA MET A 23 8.10 1.99 -1.50
C MET A 23 7.52 0.77 -0.78
N VAL A 24 6.19 0.66 -0.74
CA VAL A 24 5.50 -0.47 -0.09
C VAL A 24 5.80 -1.79 -0.81
N LEU A 25 5.74 -1.82 -2.14
CA LEU A 25 6.02 -3.02 -2.92
C LEU A 25 7.47 -3.49 -2.78
N HIS A 26 8.43 -2.57 -2.81
CA HIS A 26 9.84 -2.89 -2.67
C HIS A 26 10.17 -3.51 -1.30
N GLU A 27 9.58 -3.03 -0.21
CA GLU A 27 9.74 -3.68 1.10
C GLU A 27 9.12 -5.08 1.14
N VAL A 28 7.98 -5.27 0.46
CA VAL A 28 7.30 -6.57 0.39
C VAL A 28 8.08 -7.56 -0.49
N GLU A 29 8.59 -7.12 -1.63
CA GLU A 29 9.38 -7.93 -2.56
C GLU A 29 10.74 -8.32 -1.97
N LYS A 30 11.36 -7.42 -1.19
CA LYS A 30 12.53 -7.74 -0.36
C LYS A 30 12.24 -8.69 0.81
N GLY A 31 10.98 -9.07 1.02
CA GLY A 31 10.56 -9.92 2.12
C GLY A 31 10.71 -9.29 3.50
N GLN A 32 10.89 -7.96 3.59
CA GLN A 32 11.05 -7.25 4.87
C GLN A 32 9.73 -7.17 5.63
N ILE A 33 8.64 -7.01 4.90
CA ILE A 33 7.29 -7.00 5.47
C ILE A 33 6.34 -7.82 4.59
N THR A 34 5.38 -8.47 5.22
CA THR A 34 4.28 -9.12 4.49
C THR A 34 3.23 -8.10 4.07
N TYR A 35 2.40 -8.45 3.07
CA TYR A 35 1.26 -7.63 2.65
C TYR A 35 0.39 -7.16 3.83
N LYS A 36 0.15 -8.06 4.80
CA LYS A 36 -0.65 -7.77 6.00
C LYS A 36 0.05 -6.77 6.94
N GLN A 37 1.38 -6.87 7.08
CA GLN A 37 2.16 -5.92 7.87
C GLN A 37 2.25 -4.56 7.18
N ALA A 38 2.43 -4.52 5.86
CA ALA A 38 2.39 -3.29 5.08
C ALA A 38 1.08 -2.53 5.32
N GLN A 39 -0.06 -3.23 5.34
CA GLN A 39 -1.35 -2.58 5.61
C GLN A 39 -1.40 -1.89 6.98
N VAL A 40 -0.91 -2.55 8.03
CA VAL A 40 -0.92 -2.00 9.38
C VAL A 40 0.09 -0.86 9.50
N LYS A 41 1.32 -1.06 9.00
CA LYS A 41 2.42 -0.09 9.02
C LYS A 41 2.07 1.20 8.29
N TYR A 42 1.40 1.10 7.16
CA TYR A 42 1.08 2.21 6.27
C TYR A 42 -0.37 2.73 6.38
N GLY A 43 -1.19 2.10 7.22
CA GLY A 43 -2.60 2.46 7.39
C GLY A 43 -3.44 2.23 6.13
N ILE A 44 -3.11 1.22 5.33
CA ILE A 44 -3.80 0.94 4.06
C ILE A 44 -5.13 0.24 4.36
N GLN A 45 -6.21 0.98 4.15
CA GLN A 45 -7.59 0.50 4.31
C GLN A 45 -8.01 -0.37 3.11
N GLY A 46 -7.48 -1.59 3.04
CA GLY A 46 -7.89 -2.60 2.07
C GLY A 46 -6.98 -3.82 2.07
N ARG A 47 -7.55 -5.00 2.35
CA ARG A 47 -6.81 -6.29 2.43
C ARG A 47 -6.19 -6.70 1.11
N SER A 48 -6.79 -6.28 0.01
CA SER A 48 -6.31 -6.56 -1.34
C SER A 48 -5.51 -5.41 -1.96
N THR A 49 -5.42 -4.22 -1.34
CA THR A 49 -4.84 -3.04 -1.99
C THR A 49 -3.36 -3.22 -2.34
N VAL A 50 -2.55 -3.72 -1.39
CA VAL A 50 -1.12 -3.98 -1.65
C VAL A 50 -0.94 -5.13 -2.64
N LEU A 51 -1.81 -6.15 -2.57
CA LEU A 51 -1.81 -7.27 -3.51
C LEU A 51 -2.16 -6.81 -4.93
N GLU A 52 -3.11 -5.88 -5.06
CA GLU A 52 -3.53 -5.31 -6.35
C GLU A 52 -2.41 -4.44 -6.94
N TRP A 53 -1.68 -3.67 -6.12
CA TRP A 53 -0.47 -2.99 -6.56
C TRP A 53 0.57 -3.99 -7.05
N SER A 54 0.82 -5.06 -6.29
CA SER A 54 1.79 -6.09 -6.67
C SER A 54 1.37 -6.81 -7.95
N ARG A 55 0.09 -7.13 -8.16
CA ARG A 55 -0.40 -7.74 -9.40
C ARG A 55 -0.28 -6.81 -10.60
N LYS A 56 -0.60 -5.53 -10.42
CA LYS A 56 -0.53 -4.53 -11.49
C LYS A 56 0.92 -4.20 -11.88
N HIS A 57 1.84 -4.25 -10.93
CA HIS A 57 3.26 -3.95 -11.14
C HIS A 57 4.16 -5.20 -11.29
N GLY A 58 3.67 -6.40 -10.96
CA GLY A 58 4.42 -7.66 -11.02
C GLY A 58 4.22 -8.46 -12.31
N GLN A 59 3.22 -8.12 -13.14
CA GLN A 59 3.12 -8.60 -14.52
C GLN A 59 3.63 -7.60 -15.55
N GLN A 60 3.93 -6.39 -15.13
CA GLN A 60 4.40 -5.32 -15.98
C GLN A 60 5.76 -4.92 -15.43
N ASP A 61 6.85 -5.46 -15.96
CA ASP A 61 8.21 -5.00 -15.65
C ASP A 61 8.27 -3.47 -15.84
N TRP A 62 8.19 -2.74 -14.73
CA TRP A 62 8.14 -1.27 -14.66
C TRP A 62 9.54 -0.63 -14.77
N THR A 63 10.47 -1.31 -15.44
CA THR A 63 11.67 -0.72 -16.06
C THR A 63 11.37 -0.09 -17.43
N SER A 64 10.10 0.15 -17.73
CA SER A 64 9.65 0.80 -18.97
C SER A 64 9.12 2.20 -18.66
N ASP A 65 10.00 3.09 -18.16
CA ASP A 65 10.02 4.54 -18.44
C ASP A 65 11.11 5.17 -17.54
N ILE A 66 12.36 5.17 -18.03
CA ILE A 66 13.39 6.16 -17.66
C ILE A 66 13.55 7.07 -18.86
#